data_AF-A0A821HCU8-F1
#
_entry.id   AF-A0A821HCU8-F1
#
_cell.length_a   1.000
_cell.length_b   1.000
_cell.length_c   1.000
_cell.angle_alpha   90.00
_cell.angle_beta   90.00
_cell.angle_gamma   90.00
#
_symmetry.space_group_name_H-M   'P 1'
#
loop_
_entity.id
_entity.type
_entity.pdbx_description
1 polymer ?
#
loop_
_entity_poly.entity_id
_entity_poly.type
_entity_poly.pdbx_seq_one_letter_code
_entity_poly.pdbx_strand_id
1 'polypeptide(L)'
;RNDYRQLTTSTVTKSKDESWIFVLGNTDTGELICIKRFNQIIRSQTTVSLSFVTSNIIGRQRLTLYFLSDGYLGLDQQYDFFIDIESASLQTQINTELDSLVDELDQRLAALQ
;
A
#
# COMPACT_ATOMS: atom_id res chain seq x y z
N ARG A 1 -2.96 12.65 -36.63
CA ARG A 1 -1.62 12.31 -36.09
C ARG A 1 -1.78 12.06 -34.60
N ASN A 2 -2.10 10.82 -34.22
CA ASN A 2 -1.96 10.26 -32.86
C ASN A 2 -2.30 8.77 -32.94
N ASP A 3 -1.40 8.03 -33.59
CA ASP A 3 -1.46 6.57 -33.71
C ASP A 3 -0.41 5.98 -32.78
N TYR A 4 -0.77 5.71 -31.51
CA TYR A 4 0.15 5.01 -30.62
C TYR A 4 -0.59 3.99 -29.74
N ARG A 5 -0.48 2.73 -30.18
CA ARG A 5 -0.25 1.52 -29.36
C ARG A 5 -1.44 0.95 -28.57
N GLN A 6 -2.41 0.42 -29.31
CA GLN A 6 -3.13 -0.79 -28.87
C GLN A 6 -2.19 -1.99 -29.07
N LEU A 7 -1.72 -2.63 -28.01
CA LEU A 7 -0.93 -3.87 -28.10
C LEU A 7 -1.90 -5.05 -28.24
N THR A 8 -2.03 -5.55 -29.46
CA THR A 8 -2.89 -6.68 -29.80
C THR A 8 -2.21 -7.99 -29.39
N THR A 9 -2.53 -8.52 -28.20
CA THR A 9 -2.47 -9.98 -28.00
C THR A 9 -3.76 -10.55 -28.58
N SER A 10 -3.63 -11.36 -29.63
CA SER A 10 -4.66 -11.54 -30.69
C SER A 10 -5.88 -12.40 -30.34
N THR A 11 -6.33 -12.42 -29.09
CA THR A 11 -7.57 -13.16 -28.72
C THR A 11 -8.55 -12.39 -27.85
N VAL A 12 -8.21 -11.17 -27.40
CA VAL A 12 -9.13 -10.38 -26.56
C VAL A 12 -9.90 -9.39 -27.44
N THR A 13 -11.13 -9.76 -27.80
CA THR A 13 -12.03 -8.98 -28.68
C THR A 13 -12.87 -7.93 -27.93
N LYS A 14 -12.61 -7.69 -26.65
CA LYS A 14 -13.30 -6.67 -25.84
C LYS A 14 -12.30 -5.65 -25.34
N SER A 15 -12.66 -4.37 -25.37
CA SER A 15 -11.95 -3.32 -24.63
C SER A 15 -11.90 -3.74 -23.16
N LYS A 16 -10.74 -4.25 -22.72
CA LYS A 16 -10.52 -4.65 -21.32
C LYS A 16 -10.04 -3.41 -20.60
N ASP A 17 -10.88 -2.88 -19.73
CA ASP A 17 -10.46 -1.83 -18.80
C ASP A 17 -9.36 -2.40 -17.90
N GLU A 18 -8.26 -1.65 -17.76
CA GLU A 18 -7.10 -2.08 -17.00
C GLU A 18 -7.49 -2.32 -15.54
N SER A 19 -7.30 -3.55 -15.09
CA SER A 19 -7.62 -3.97 -13.73
C SER A 19 -6.33 -4.32 -13.00
N TRP A 20 -6.22 -3.82 -11.78
CA TRP A 20 -5.08 -3.97 -10.91
C TRP A 20 -5.51 -4.63 -9.61
N ILE A 21 -4.66 -5.48 -9.07
CA ILE A 21 -4.90 -6.20 -7.83
C ILE A 21 -3.76 -5.84 -6.88
N PHE A 22 -4.14 -5.31 -5.74
CA PHE A 22 -3.24 -5.01 -4.64
C PHE A 22 -3.30 -6.17 -3.67
N VAL A 23 -2.14 -6.72 -3.34
CA VAL A 23 -2.02 -7.82 -2.40
C VAL A 23 -1.02 -7.42 -1.32
N LEU A 24 -1.45 -7.48 -0.06
CA LEU A 24 -0.57 -7.34 1.08
C LEU A 24 -0.43 -8.70 1.74
N GLY A 25 0.79 -9.15 1.97
CA GLY A 25 1.05 -10.43 2.63
C GLY A 25 2.34 -10.41 3.43
N ASN A 26 2.47 -11.41 4.31
CA ASN A 26 3.72 -11.73 4.98
C ASN A 26 4.40 -12.87 4.20
N THR A 27 5.57 -12.59 3.66
CA THR A 27 6.35 -13.55 2.86
C THR A 27 7.13 -14.56 3.71
N ASP A 28 7.36 -14.28 5.00
CA ASP A 28 7.99 -15.21 5.94
C ASP A 28 7.00 -16.31 6.37
N THR A 29 5.73 -15.96 6.60
CA THR A 29 4.68 -16.92 6.98
C THR A 29 3.90 -17.47 5.80
N GLY A 30 3.96 -16.80 4.64
CA GLY A 30 3.12 -17.10 3.48
C GLY A 30 1.66 -16.69 3.66
N GLU A 31 1.36 -15.81 4.63
CA GLU A 31 0.00 -15.38 4.94
C GLU A 31 -0.44 -14.20 4.07
N LEU A 32 -1.65 -14.29 3.52
CA LEU A 32 -2.31 -13.20 2.82
C LEU A 32 -3.06 -12.32 3.83
N ILE A 33 -2.62 -11.07 3.98
CA ILE A 33 -3.17 -10.13 4.96
C ILE A 33 -4.35 -9.35 4.37
N CYS A 34 -4.20 -8.84 3.16
CA CYS A 34 -5.23 -8.05 2.51
C CYS A 34 -5.16 -8.23 0.99
N ILE A 35 -6.32 -8.21 0.33
CA ILE A 35 -6.43 -8.17 -1.11
C ILE A 35 -7.49 -7.15 -1.52
N LYS A 36 -7.16 -6.31 -2.50
CA LYS A 36 -8.07 -5.30 -3.04
C LYS A 36 -7.96 -5.24 -4.55
N ARG A 37 -9.09 -5.41 -5.23
CA ARG A 37 -9.20 -5.21 -6.69
C ARG A 37 -9.51 -3.75 -6.99
N PHE A 38 -8.85 -3.19 -7.99
CA PHE A 38 -9.00 -1.80 -8.42
C PHE A 38 -9.04 -1.71 -9.95
N ASN A 39 -10.08 -1.10 -10.52
CA ASN A 39 -10.31 -1.07 -11.97
C ASN A 39 -10.26 0.34 -12.56
N GLN A 40 -9.83 1.34 -11.79
CA GLN A 40 -10.06 2.76 -12.13
C GLN A 40 -8.76 3.56 -12.21
N ILE A 41 -7.73 3.03 -12.89
CA ILE A 41 -6.45 3.72 -13.19
C ILE A 41 -6.59 4.67 -14.39
N ILE A 42 -7.74 5.32 -14.54
CA ILE A 42 -8.00 6.26 -15.64
C ILE A 42 -7.37 7.64 -15.35
N ARG A 43 -6.98 7.90 -14.09
CA ARG A 43 -6.39 9.17 -13.63
C ARG A 43 -4.88 9.04 -13.48
N SER A 44 -4.16 10.13 -13.77
CA SER A 44 -2.68 10.21 -13.65
C SER A 44 -2.15 9.89 -12.25
N GLN A 45 -2.98 10.10 -11.22
CA GLN A 45 -2.69 9.72 -9.84
C GLN A 45 -3.95 9.14 -9.21
N THR A 46 -3.79 8.02 -8.50
CA THR A 46 -4.88 7.37 -7.78
C THR A 46 -4.37 6.87 -6.43
N THR A 47 -5.08 7.20 -5.36
CA THR A 47 -4.80 6.72 -4.01
C THR A 47 -5.70 5.53 -3.69
N VAL A 48 -5.11 4.43 -3.25
CA VAL A 48 -5.83 3.22 -2.83
C VAL A 48 -5.52 2.95 -1.36
N SER A 49 -6.53 3.03 -0.51
CA SER A 49 -6.39 2.66 0.91
C SER A 49 -6.52 1.15 1.10
N LEU A 50 -5.60 0.56 1.84
CA LEU A 50 -5.62 -0.84 2.31
C LEU A 50 -5.70 -0.81 3.84
N SER A 51 -6.67 -1.52 4.39
CA SER A 51 -6.87 -1.62 5.83
C SER A 51 -6.74 -3.08 6.24
N PHE A 52 -5.92 -3.32 7.26
CA PHE A 52 -5.70 -4.65 7.81
C PHE A 52 -5.51 -4.55 9.32
N VAL A 53 -5.65 -5.68 10.00
CA VAL A 53 -5.42 -5.78 11.44
C VAL A 53 -4.04 -6.40 11.65
N THR A 54 -3.26 -5.78 12.52
CA THR A 54 -1.95 -6.26 12.90
C THR A 54 -2.05 -7.60 13.64
N SER A 55 -1.16 -8.54 13.37
CA SER A 55 -1.11 -9.83 14.05
C SER A 55 -0.82 -9.69 15.54
N ASN A 56 -1.23 -10.68 16.34
CA ASN A 56 -0.94 -10.72 17.79
C ASN A 56 0.53 -10.97 18.14
N ILE A 57 1.40 -11.14 17.13
CA ILE A 57 2.82 -11.38 17.31
C ILE A 57 3.51 -10.02 17.37
N ILE A 58 4.10 -9.73 18.53
CA ILE A 58 4.88 -8.51 18.78
C ILE A 58 6.27 -8.67 18.14
N GLY A 59 6.77 -7.60 17.54
CA GLY A 59 8.10 -7.54 16.96
C GLY A 59 8.11 -6.97 15.55
N ARG A 60 9.32 -6.91 14.97
CA ARG A 60 9.54 -6.45 13.61
C ARG A 60 9.09 -7.49 12.60
N GLN A 61 8.11 -7.14 11.79
CA GLN A 61 7.56 -8.01 10.75
C GLN A 61 7.79 -7.43 9.37
N ARG A 62 8.20 -8.27 8.43
CA ARG A 62 8.33 -7.91 7.01
C ARG A 62 7.00 -8.16 6.31
N LEU A 63 6.45 -7.11 5.71
CA LEU A 63 5.29 -7.19 4.84
C LEU A 63 5.70 -6.90 3.40
N THR A 64 5.03 -7.56 2.48
CA THR A 64 5.23 -7.37 1.06
C THR A 64 3.92 -6.92 0.42
N LEU A 65 3.97 -5.77 -0.25
CA LEU A 65 2.90 -5.25 -1.09
C LEU A 65 3.19 -5.62 -2.55
N TYR A 66 2.28 -6.37 -3.15
CA TYR A 66 2.28 -6.67 -4.58
C TYR A 66 1.22 -5.83 -5.29
N PHE A 67 1.61 -5.35 -6.47
CA PHE A 67 0.77 -4.62 -7.39
C PHE A 67 0.73 -5.41 -8.70
N LEU A 68 -0.37 -6.11 -8.93
CA LEU A 68 -0.49 -7.07 -10.03
C LEU A 68 -1.44 -6.52 -11.09
N SER A 69 -1.05 -6.60 -12.37
CA SER A 69 -1.92 -6.19 -13.47
C SER A 69 -2.61 -7.39 -14.11
N ASP A 70 -3.91 -7.30 -14.38
CA ASP A 70 -4.72 -8.36 -15.04
C ASP A 70 -4.67 -8.25 -16.59
N GLY A 71 -3.85 -7.35 -17.13
CA GLY A 71 -3.84 -7.03 -18.57
C GLY A 71 -2.46 -6.92 -19.23
N TYR A 72 -1.39 -6.75 -18.45
CA TYR A 72 -0.06 -6.50 -18.98
C TYR A 72 0.99 -7.36 -18.29
N LEU A 73 1.74 -8.10 -19.08
CA LEU A 73 2.86 -8.87 -18.55
C LEU A 73 4.05 -7.93 -18.24
N GLY A 74 4.63 -8.07 -17.05
CA GLY A 74 5.84 -7.34 -16.66
C GLY A 74 5.62 -5.97 -16.04
N LEU A 75 4.36 -5.57 -15.77
CA LEU A 75 4.04 -4.39 -14.95
C LEU A 75 3.86 -4.71 -13.46
N ASP A 76 3.99 -5.97 -13.08
CA ASP A 76 3.83 -6.39 -11.70
C ASP A 76 4.98 -5.86 -10.83
N GLN A 77 4.63 -5.28 -9.68
CA GLN A 77 5.60 -4.70 -8.75
C GLN A 77 5.49 -5.35 -7.38
N GLN A 78 6.64 -5.45 -6.70
CA GLN A 78 6.76 -5.95 -5.34
C GLN A 78 7.52 -4.93 -4.50
N TYR A 79 6.96 -4.58 -3.34
CA TYR A 79 7.58 -3.69 -2.37
C TYR A 79 7.59 -4.34 -1.00
N ASP A 80 8.79 -4.54 -0.46
CA ASP A 80 8.98 -5.03 0.89
C ASP A 80 9.15 -3.85 1.85
N PHE A 81 8.42 -3.88 2.96
CA PHE A 81 8.51 -2.89 4.03
C PHE A 81 8.41 -3.57 5.39
N PHE A 82 8.95 -2.92 6.41
CA PHE A 82 8.99 -3.44 7.77
C PHE A 82 8.03 -2.65 8.64
N ILE A 83 7.27 -3.36 9.46
CA ILE A 83 6.41 -2.78 10.49
C ILE A 83 6.87 -3.33 11.83
N ASP A 84 7.04 -2.44 12.81
CA ASP A 84 7.29 -2.83 14.18
C ASP A 84 5.95 -2.91 14.92
N ILE A 85 5.58 -4.13 15.30
CA ILE A 85 4.34 -4.42 16.01
C ILE A 85 4.64 -4.33 17.51
N GLU A 86 4.07 -3.33 18.17
CA GLU A 86 4.14 -3.20 19.63
C GLU A 86 2.90 -3.78 20.31
N SER A 87 3.07 -4.28 21.54
CA SER A 87 1.92 -4.64 22.37
C SER A 87 1.06 -3.42 22.63
N ALA A 88 -0.27 -3.57 22.56
CA ALA A 88 -1.19 -2.54 23.03
C ALA A 88 -0.99 -2.31 24.54
N SER A 89 -0.18 -1.32 24.89
CA SER A 89 0.09 -0.91 26.26
C SER A 89 -0.34 0.54 26.44
N LEU A 90 -0.87 0.88 27.62
CA LEU A 90 -1.22 2.26 27.95
C LEU A 90 0.01 3.18 27.87
N GLN A 91 1.20 2.65 28.17
CA GLN A 91 2.46 3.39 28.04
C GLN A 91 2.76 3.75 26.59
N THR A 92 2.63 2.80 25.66
CA THR A 92 2.80 3.06 24.22
C THR A 92 1.81 4.12 23.74
N GLN A 93 0.55 4.03 24.15
CA GLN A 93 -0.47 5.03 23.78
C GLN A 93 -0.09 6.43 24.26
N ILE A 94 0.29 6.56 25.54
CA ILE A 94 0.72 7.84 26.12
C ILE A 94 1.96 8.37 25.40
N ASN A 95 2.94 7.51 25.08
CA ASN A 95 4.16 7.91 24.39
C ASN A 95 3.85 8.44 22.99
N THR A 96 3.00 7.75 22.23
CA THR A 96 2.61 8.21 20.88
C THR A 96 1.86 9.55 20.91
N GLU A 97 0.96 9.74 21.88
CA GLU A 97 0.27 11.02 22.05
C GLU A 97 1.24 12.14 22.43
N LEU A 98 2.17 11.86 23.37
CA LEU A 98 3.14 12.83 23.84
C LEU A 98 4.11 13.25 22.73
N ASP A 99 4.61 12.31 21.92
CA ASP A 99 5.46 12.57 20.76
C ASP A 99 4.74 13.47 19.74
N SER A 100 3.46 13.19 19.46
CA SER A 100 2.67 14.01 18.53
C SER A 100 2.47 15.46 19.00
N LEU A 101 2.32 15.66 20.31
CA LEU A 101 2.17 16.99 20.90
C LEU A 101 3.49 17.76 20.89
N VAL A 102 4.62 17.08 21.13
CA VAL A 102 5.95 17.69 21.05
C VAL A 102 6.22 18.18 19.62
N ASP A 103 5.95 17.35 18.61
CA ASP A 103 6.07 17.74 17.21
C ASP A 103 5.20 18.96 16.86
N GLU A 104 3.97 19.02 17.40
CA GLU A 104 3.10 20.18 17.18
C GLU A 104 3.66 21.46 17.82
N LEU A 105 4.23 21.36 19.03
CA LEU A 105 4.84 22.51 19.71
C LEU A 105 6.09 22.99 18.97
N ASP A 106 6.94 22.08 18.49
CA ASP A 106 8.12 22.41 17.70
C ASP A 106 7.75 23.11 16.39
N GLN A 107 6.69 22.64 15.71
CA GLN A 107 6.16 23.32 14.53
C GLN A 107 5.64 24.73 14.83
N ARG A 108 4.93 24.91 15.95
CA ARG A 108 4.44 26.23 16.37
C ARG A 108 5.57 27.17 16.74
N LEU A 109 6.60 26.68 17.40
CA LEU A 109 7.79 27.46 17.73
C LEU A 109 8.52 27.90 16.45
N ALA A 110 8.70 27.00 15.49
CA ALA A 110 9.31 27.30 14.20
C ALA A 110 8.50 28.31 13.37
N ALA A 111 7.17 28.30 13.47
CA ALA A 111 6.30 29.25 12.77
C ALA A 111 6.34 30.68 13.37
N LEU A 112 6.88 30.84 14.59
CA LEU A 112 7.03 32.13 15.27
C LEU A 112 8.43 32.74 15.11
N GLN A 113 9.38 32.02 14.49
CA GLN A 113 10.74 32.49 14.18
C GLN A 113 10.85 32.90 12.71
#